data_AF-A0A817AD05-F1
#
_entry.id   AF-A0A817AD05-F1
#
_cell.length_a   1.000
_cell.length_b   1.000
_cell.length_c   1.000
_cell.angle_alpha   90.00
_cell.angle_beta   90.00
_cell.angle_gamma   90.00
#
_symmetry.space_group_name_H-M   'P 1'
#
loop_
_entity.id
_entity.type
_entity.pdbx_description
1 polymer ?
#
loop_
_entity_poly.entity_id
_entity_poly.type
_entity_poly.pdbx_seq_one_letter_code
_entity_poly.pdbx_strand_id
1 'polypeptide(L)'
;MSQPCSVDECKRSSRAVCHCCQQNVCIPHLNEHNDVLNSQLNPLADEINILGDRLKTFNIEKHTCDCRQKLEQWRIDCHDKIELVFAEQCQELDRFVAEKLEKQEQEMARLKLRLAELIREQEATRQDIISLTANIHHLQNEMNKIEQTVIHMNIDPLVINKNSIRINEKNSNEFYLSTLSPACKTIVRSNGSNRAITSSDKYLLFHDAPNLCLVD
;
A
#
# COMPACT_ATOMS: atom_id res chain seq x y z
N MET A 1 54.58 -46.43 13.78
CA MET A 1 53.50 -47.45 13.88
C MET A 1 52.26 -46.87 13.21
N SER A 2 51.61 -47.59 12.31
CA SER A 2 50.38 -47.12 11.64
C SER A 2 49.21 -47.20 12.62
N GLN A 3 48.47 -46.10 12.78
CA GLN A 3 47.28 -46.09 13.63
C GLN A 3 46.14 -46.90 12.97
N PRO A 4 45.30 -47.62 13.76
CA PRO A 4 44.15 -48.32 13.23
C PRO A 4 43.09 -47.34 12.73
N CYS A 5 42.25 -47.78 11.81
CA CYS A 5 41.04 -47.04 11.43
C CYS A 5 40.12 -46.89 12.65
N SER A 6 39.55 -45.70 12.84
CA SER A 6 38.70 -45.34 13.98
C SER A 6 37.25 -45.79 13.84
N VAL A 7 36.90 -46.40 12.70
CA VAL A 7 35.58 -47.02 12.47
C VAL A 7 35.56 -48.38 13.14
N ASP A 8 34.53 -48.63 13.95
CA ASP A 8 34.35 -49.88 14.68
C ASP A 8 34.42 -51.11 13.75
N GLU A 9 35.04 -52.19 14.23
CA GLU A 9 35.29 -53.44 13.49
C GLU A 9 36.25 -53.35 12.28
N CYS A 10 36.79 -52.16 11.96
CA CYS A 10 37.74 -52.00 10.87
C CYS A 10 39.17 -52.42 11.24
N LYS A 11 39.64 -53.54 10.69
CA LYS A 11 41.02 -54.05 10.91
C LYS A 11 42.10 -53.36 10.07
N ARG A 12 41.75 -52.38 9.23
CA ARG A 12 42.69 -51.73 8.29
C ARG A 12 43.48 -50.62 9.01
N SER A 13 44.74 -50.43 8.62
CA SER A 13 45.49 -49.25 9.05
C SER A 13 44.90 -47.98 8.42
N SER A 14 44.84 -46.92 9.22
CA SER A 14 44.53 -45.58 8.73
C SER A 14 45.53 -45.15 7.66
N ARG A 15 45.03 -44.44 6.66
CA ARG A 15 45.80 -43.85 5.56
C ARG A 15 45.66 -42.33 5.52
N ALA A 16 44.65 -41.79 6.18
CA ALA A 16 44.37 -40.37 6.28
C ALA A 16 43.62 -40.05 7.58
N VAL A 17 43.72 -38.80 8.03
CA VAL A 17 42.83 -38.24 9.04
C VAL A 17 41.73 -37.50 8.30
N CYS A 18 40.47 -37.78 8.62
CA CYS A 18 39.37 -36.98 8.14
C CYS A 18 39.29 -35.69 8.96
N HIS A 19 39.53 -34.54 8.34
CA HIS A 19 39.52 -33.25 9.03
C HIS A 19 38.12 -32.83 9.50
N CYS A 20 37.05 -33.34 8.87
CA CYS A 20 35.67 -33.04 9.26
C CYS A 20 35.28 -33.66 10.62
N CYS A 21 35.73 -34.90 10.88
CA CYS A 21 35.41 -35.62 12.12
C CYS A 21 36.61 -35.86 13.05
N GLN A 22 37.82 -35.44 12.65
CA GLN A 22 39.08 -35.64 13.37
C GLN A 22 39.39 -37.12 13.68
N GLN A 23 38.96 -38.02 12.79
CA GLN A 23 39.13 -39.46 12.94
C GLN A 23 40.16 -40.03 11.95
N ASN A 24 40.93 -41.01 12.40
CA ASN A 24 41.86 -41.75 11.56
C ASN A 24 41.09 -42.76 10.71
N VAL A 25 41.03 -42.58 9.40
CA VAL A 25 40.24 -43.44 8.51
C VAL A 25 41.12 -44.14 7.46
N CYS A 26 40.71 -45.34 7.07
CA CYS A 26 41.26 -46.01 5.89
C CYS A 26 40.60 -45.46 4.61
N ILE A 27 41.23 -45.64 3.44
CA ILE A 27 40.77 -45.07 2.17
C ILE A 27 39.28 -45.39 1.87
N PRO A 28 38.77 -46.63 2.08
CA PRO A 28 37.36 -46.92 1.81
C PRO A 28 36.39 -46.16 2.72
N HIS A 29 36.65 -46.10 4.02
CA HIS A 29 35.80 -45.32 4.93
C HIS A 29 35.89 -43.81 4.66
N LEU A 30 37.02 -43.32 4.15
CA LEU A 30 37.13 -41.94 3.67
C LEU A 30 36.27 -41.70 2.42
N ASN A 31 36.24 -42.65 1.49
CA ASN A 31 35.39 -42.58 0.30
C ASN A 31 33.90 -42.67 0.69
N GLU A 32 33.53 -43.59 1.59
CA GLU A 32 32.17 -43.70 2.11
C GLU A 32 31.73 -42.40 2.82
N HIS A 33 32.60 -41.77 3.60
CA HIS A 33 32.34 -40.44 4.17
C HIS A 33 32.08 -39.39 3.09
N ASN A 34 32.91 -39.36 2.04
CA ASN A 34 32.72 -38.43 0.92
C ASN A 34 31.43 -38.72 0.15
N ASP A 35 31.08 -39.99 -0.03
CA ASP A 35 29.86 -40.41 -0.71
C ASP A 35 28.62 -40.00 0.10
N VAL A 36 28.66 -40.15 1.43
CA VAL A 36 27.60 -39.66 2.33
C VAL A 36 27.46 -38.14 2.24
N LEU A 37 28.56 -37.38 2.27
CA LEU A 37 28.51 -35.92 2.13
C LEU A 37 27.96 -35.49 0.76
N ASN A 38 28.43 -36.11 -0.32
CA ASN A 38 27.95 -35.83 -1.67
C ASN A 38 26.48 -36.21 -1.84
N SER A 39 26.02 -37.27 -1.18
CA SER A 39 24.61 -37.68 -1.21
C SER A 39 23.66 -36.65 -0.60
N GLN A 40 24.14 -35.79 0.31
CA GLN A 40 23.36 -34.72 0.92
C GLN A 40 23.15 -33.51 0.00
N LEU A 41 23.96 -33.37 -1.07
CA LEU A 41 23.81 -32.26 -2.01
C LEU A 41 22.54 -32.37 -2.85
N ASN A 42 22.12 -33.59 -3.20
CA ASN A 42 20.93 -33.80 -4.02
C ASN A 42 19.64 -33.35 -3.30
N PRO A 43 19.37 -33.73 -2.04
CA PRO A 43 18.24 -33.20 -1.27
C PRO A 43 18.23 -31.66 -1.16
N LEU A 44 19.38 -31.03 -0.96
CA LEU A 44 19.48 -29.57 -0.89
C LEU A 44 19.17 -28.90 -2.23
N ALA A 45 19.64 -29.49 -3.34
CA ALA A 45 19.28 -29.02 -4.68
C ALA A 45 17.77 -29.15 -4.93
N ASP A 46 17.15 -30.24 -4.49
CA ASP A 46 15.71 -30.45 -4.58
C ASP A 46 14.94 -29.41 -3.75
N GLU A 47 15.38 -29.10 -2.52
CA GLU A 47 14.78 -28.05 -1.70
C GLU A 47 14.86 -26.67 -2.38
N ILE A 48 16.01 -26.32 -2.97
CA ILE A 48 16.19 -25.07 -3.72
C ILE A 48 15.24 -25.03 -4.92
N ASN A 49 15.11 -26.15 -5.65
CA ASN A 49 14.21 -26.25 -6.79
C ASN A 49 12.74 -26.07 -6.37
N ILE A 50 12.32 -26.72 -5.28
CA ILE A 50 10.97 -26.56 -4.71
C ILE A 50 10.71 -25.10 -4.33
N LEU A 51 11.67 -24.43 -3.67
CA LEU A 51 11.54 -23.02 -3.31
C LEU A 51 11.48 -22.12 -4.56
N GLY A 52 12.29 -22.43 -5.58
CA GLY A 52 12.27 -21.74 -6.87
C GLY A 52 10.92 -21.87 -7.60
N ASP A 53 10.32 -23.07 -7.60
CA ASP A 53 9.01 -23.29 -8.20
C ASP A 53 7.89 -22.64 -7.40
N ARG A 54 8.00 -22.60 -6.06
CA ARG A 54 7.10 -21.81 -5.21
C ARG A 54 7.18 -20.31 -5.51
N LEU A 55 8.38 -19.79 -5.78
CA LEU A 55 8.56 -18.39 -6.15
C LEU A 55 7.94 -18.10 -7.53
N LYS A 56 8.09 -19.00 -8.51
CA LYS A 56 7.47 -18.86 -9.84
C LYS A 56 5.94 -18.94 -9.78
N THR A 57 5.39 -19.75 -8.87
CA THR A 57 3.94 -19.90 -8.68
C THR A 57 3.35 -18.82 -7.77
N PHE A 58 4.19 -17.96 -7.18
CA PHE A 58 3.72 -16.84 -6.38
C PHE A 58 2.96 -15.86 -7.27
N ASN A 59 1.63 -15.79 -7.07
CA ASN A 59 0.74 -15.07 -7.96
C ASN A 59 0.70 -13.58 -7.62
N ILE A 60 1.77 -12.87 -7.99
CA ILE A 60 1.90 -11.42 -7.83
C ILE A 60 0.74 -10.70 -8.51
N GLU A 61 0.32 -11.19 -9.69
CA GLU A 61 -0.76 -10.59 -10.47
C GLU A 61 -2.09 -10.64 -9.72
N LYS A 62 -2.44 -11.77 -9.11
CA LYS A 62 -3.65 -11.91 -8.29
C LYS A 62 -3.63 -10.94 -7.11
N HIS A 63 -2.53 -10.91 -6.35
CA HIS A 63 -2.41 -10.00 -5.21
C HIS A 63 -2.48 -8.52 -5.62
N THR A 64 -1.88 -8.18 -6.75
CA THR A 64 -1.96 -6.82 -7.32
C THR A 64 -3.37 -6.51 -7.80
N CYS A 65 -4.06 -7.47 -8.41
CA CYS A 65 -5.45 -7.34 -8.86
C CYS A 65 -6.38 -7.08 -7.67
N ASP A 66 -6.27 -7.85 -6.59
CA ASP A 66 -7.06 -7.66 -5.37
C ASP A 66 -6.85 -6.26 -4.76
N CYS A 67 -5.62 -5.75 -4.77
CA CYS A 67 -5.32 -4.39 -4.30
C CYS A 67 -5.95 -3.34 -5.22
N ARG A 68 -5.88 -3.52 -6.55
CA ARG A 68 -6.51 -2.62 -7.52
C ARG A 68 -8.03 -2.61 -7.38
N GLN A 69 -8.66 -3.75 -7.13
CA GLN A 69 -10.10 -3.82 -6.89
C GLN A 69 -10.52 -3.03 -5.64
N LYS A 70 -9.73 -3.07 -4.57
CA LYS A 70 -9.99 -2.24 -3.38
C LYS A 70 -9.85 -0.75 -3.66
N LEU A 71 -8.85 -0.35 -4.45
CA LEU A 71 -8.69 1.04 -4.88
C LEU A 71 -9.85 1.50 -5.77
N GLU A 72 -10.31 0.63 -6.66
CA GLU A 72 -11.46 0.89 -7.52
C GLU A 72 -12.74 1.05 -6.69
N GLN A 73 -12.98 0.17 -5.73
CA GLN A 73 -14.11 0.30 -4.82
C GLN A 73 -14.04 1.61 -4.03
N TRP A 74 -12.87 1.95 -3.47
CA TRP A 74 -12.68 3.23 -2.78
C TRP A 74 -12.99 4.43 -3.67
N ARG A 75 -12.61 4.37 -4.96
CA ARG A 75 -12.92 5.41 -5.94
C ARG A 75 -14.43 5.55 -6.13
N ILE A 76 -15.14 4.44 -6.34
CA ILE A 76 -16.59 4.42 -6.50
C ILE A 76 -17.27 5.02 -5.26
N ASP A 77 -16.91 4.53 -4.07
CA ASP A 77 -17.48 5.00 -2.80
C ASP A 77 -17.27 6.51 -2.58
N CYS A 78 -16.14 7.05 -3.04
CA CYS A 78 -15.88 8.49 -2.96
C CYS A 78 -16.79 9.29 -3.91
N HIS A 79 -16.97 8.81 -5.14
CA HIS A 79 -17.88 9.45 -6.10
C HIS A 79 -19.32 9.45 -5.58
N ASP A 80 -19.82 8.33 -5.07
CA ASP A 80 -21.17 8.23 -4.53
C ASP A 80 -21.41 9.24 -3.38
N LYS A 81 -20.41 9.44 -2.52
CA LYS A 81 -20.49 10.45 -1.45
C LYS A 81 -20.50 11.87 -1.99
N ILE A 82 -19.72 12.16 -3.03
CA ILE A 82 -19.70 13.48 -3.66
C ILE A 82 -21.08 13.77 -4.28
N GLU A 83 -21.65 12.80 -4.99
CA GLU A 83 -22.98 12.93 -5.59
C GLU A 83 -24.06 13.15 -4.54
N LEU A 84 -24.00 12.42 -3.41
CA LEU A 84 -24.92 12.60 -2.30
C LEU A 84 -24.86 14.03 -1.74
N VAL A 85 -23.66 14.51 -1.40
CA VAL A 85 -23.48 15.87 -0.87
C VAL A 85 -23.95 16.91 -1.88
N PHE A 86 -23.64 16.72 -3.16
CA PHE A 86 -24.09 17.63 -4.22
C PHE A 86 -25.62 17.69 -4.31
N ALA A 87 -26.30 16.54 -4.28
CA ALA A 87 -27.76 16.47 -4.32
C ALA A 87 -28.40 17.14 -3.10
N GLU A 88 -27.84 16.91 -1.91
CA GLU A 88 -28.28 17.56 -0.67
C GLU A 88 -28.13 19.09 -0.77
N GLN A 89 -26.99 19.60 -1.23
CA GLN A 89 -26.77 21.04 -1.37
C GLN A 89 -27.71 21.67 -2.42
N CYS A 90 -28.02 20.98 -3.51
CA CYS A 90 -29.03 21.44 -4.47
C CYS A 90 -30.41 21.55 -3.83
N GLN A 91 -30.82 20.55 -3.05
CA GLN A 91 -32.11 20.56 -2.38
C GLN A 91 -32.20 21.67 -1.32
N GLU A 92 -31.12 21.90 -0.57
CA GLU A 92 -31.02 23.01 0.38
C GLU A 92 -31.16 24.37 -0.31
N LEU A 93 -30.51 24.54 -1.47
CA LEU A 93 -30.60 25.74 -2.28
C LEU A 93 -32.04 25.98 -2.77
N ASP A 94 -32.67 24.96 -3.35
CA ASP A 94 -34.06 25.05 -3.83
C ASP A 94 -35.02 25.41 -2.70
N ARG A 95 -34.86 24.78 -1.53
CA ARG A 95 -35.67 25.08 -0.35
C ARG A 95 -35.46 26.51 0.13
N PHE A 96 -34.21 26.97 0.18
CA PHE A 96 -33.90 28.35 0.58
C PHE A 96 -34.59 29.37 -0.33
N VAL A 97 -34.57 29.16 -1.65
CA VAL A 97 -35.24 30.05 -2.61
C VAL A 97 -36.76 29.98 -2.45
N ALA A 98 -37.31 28.77 -2.34
CA ALA A 98 -38.75 28.57 -2.19
C ALA A 98 -39.31 29.26 -0.94
N GLU A 99 -38.65 29.11 0.22
CA GLU A 99 -39.07 29.75 1.47
C GLU A 99 -39.08 31.28 1.37
N LYS A 100 -38.11 31.87 0.65
CA LYS A 100 -38.06 33.32 0.43
C LYS A 100 -39.21 33.79 -0.43
N LEU A 101 -39.52 33.07 -1.51
CA LEU A 101 -40.63 33.39 -2.41
C LEU A 101 -41.98 33.24 -1.71
N GLU A 102 -42.20 32.13 -1.00
CA GLU A 102 -43.46 31.86 -0.29
C GLU A 102 -43.76 32.97 0.73
N LYS A 103 -42.75 33.44 1.46
CA LYS A 103 -42.92 34.55 2.40
C LYS A 103 -43.40 35.83 1.69
N GLN A 104 -42.87 36.15 0.51
CA GLN A 104 -43.32 37.32 -0.25
C GLN A 104 -44.75 37.13 -0.79
N GLU A 105 -45.11 35.92 -1.23
CA GLU A 105 -46.47 35.61 -1.68
C GLU A 105 -47.49 35.79 -0.55
N GLN A 106 -47.17 35.33 0.66
CA GLN A 106 -48.03 35.48 1.84
C GLN A 106 -48.24 36.96 2.20
N GLU A 107 -47.18 37.77 2.20
CA GLU A 107 -47.29 39.21 2.46
C GLU A 107 -48.08 39.94 1.36
N MET A 108 -47.88 39.57 0.09
CA MET A 108 -48.67 40.11 -1.02
C MET A 108 -50.16 39.75 -0.88
N ALA A 109 -50.49 38.50 -0.50
CA ALA A 109 -51.87 38.08 -0.27
C ALA A 109 -52.52 38.87 0.88
N ARG A 110 -51.79 39.09 1.97
CA ARG A 110 -52.23 39.89 3.12
C ARG A 110 -52.53 41.34 2.72
N LEU A 111 -51.68 41.96 1.90
CA LEU A 111 -51.90 43.32 1.40
C LEU A 111 -53.13 43.40 0.49
N LYS A 112 -53.34 42.41 -0.38
CA LYS A 112 -54.53 42.32 -1.23
C LYS A 112 -55.83 42.22 -0.42
N LEU A 113 -55.84 41.41 0.64
CA LEU A 113 -57.00 41.28 1.54
C LEU A 113 -57.32 42.61 2.23
N ARG A 114 -56.30 43.25 2.82
CA ARG A 114 -56.49 44.54 3.50
C ARG A 114 -56.97 45.65 2.55
N LEU A 115 -56.45 45.66 1.31
CA LEU A 115 -56.93 46.59 0.30
C LEU A 115 -58.41 46.33 -0.06
N ALA A 116 -58.80 45.07 -0.21
CA ALA A 116 -60.18 44.69 -0.51
C ALA A 116 -61.16 45.02 0.64
N GLU A 117 -60.73 44.91 1.90
CA GLU A 117 -61.50 45.33 3.08
C GLU A 117 -61.76 46.84 3.05
N LEU A 118 -60.70 47.65 2.90
CA LEU A 118 -60.83 49.12 2.85
C LEU A 118 -61.71 49.61 1.68
N ILE A 119 -61.62 48.95 0.51
CA ILE A 119 -62.49 49.27 -0.64
C ILE A 119 -63.96 48.95 -0.32
N ARG A 120 -64.22 47.83 0.34
CA ARG A 120 -65.58 47.37 0.67
C ARG A 120 -66.24 48.25 1.72
N GLU A 121 -65.48 48.62 2.74
CA GLU A 121 -65.95 49.45 3.85
C GLU A 121 -66.09 50.92 3.45
N GLN A 122 -65.35 51.39 2.43
CA GLN A 122 -65.30 52.78 1.96
C GLN A 122 -64.87 53.80 3.03
N GLU A 123 -64.29 53.34 4.13
CA GLU A 123 -63.85 54.16 5.28
C GLU A 123 -62.32 54.19 5.41
N ALA A 124 -61.59 54.28 4.29
CA ALA A 124 -60.14 54.35 4.33
C ALA A 124 -59.64 55.67 4.96
N THR A 125 -58.81 55.57 6.00
CA THR A 125 -58.16 56.75 6.57
C THR A 125 -56.90 57.12 5.80
N ARG A 126 -56.44 58.37 5.93
CA ARG A 126 -55.14 58.79 5.37
C ARG A 126 -53.98 57.95 5.90
N GLN A 127 -54.08 57.47 7.14
CA GLN A 127 -53.05 56.62 7.76
C GLN A 127 -53.03 55.21 7.13
N ASP A 128 -54.19 54.66 6.78
CA ASP A 128 -54.27 53.36 6.09
C ASP A 128 -53.61 53.42 4.72
N ILE A 129 -53.86 54.49 3.96
CA ILE A 129 -53.23 54.71 2.66
C ILE A 129 -51.70 54.83 2.80
N ILE A 130 -51.23 55.65 3.74
CA ILE A 130 -49.78 55.80 3.99
C ILE A 130 -49.15 54.45 4.36
N SER A 131 -49.80 53.68 5.24
CA SER A 131 -49.30 52.36 5.67
C SER A 131 -49.26 51.36 4.51
N LEU A 132 -50.30 51.31 3.68
CA LEU A 132 -50.35 50.44 2.50
C LEU A 132 -49.28 50.80 1.48
N THR A 133 -49.10 52.09 1.17
CA THR A 133 -48.06 52.56 0.26
C THR A 133 -46.66 52.21 0.78
N ALA A 134 -46.40 52.39 2.08
CA ALA A 134 -45.13 52.01 2.69
C ALA A 134 -44.87 50.49 2.59
N ASN A 135 -45.88 49.66 2.85
CA ASN A 135 -45.75 48.20 2.74
C ASN A 135 -45.54 47.74 1.30
N ILE A 136 -46.23 48.35 0.32
CA ILE A 136 -46.03 48.06 -1.11
C ILE A 136 -44.60 48.40 -1.53
N HIS A 137 -44.08 49.56 -1.14
CA HIS A 137 -42.70 49.93 -1.43
C HIS A 137 -41.68 49.01 -0.73
N HIS A 138 -41.96 48.59 0.50
CA HIS A 138 -41.11 47.62 1.19
C HIS A 138 -41.07 46.29 0.45
N LEU A 139 -42.23 45.75 0.05
CA LEU A 139 -42.34 44.52 -0.73
C LEU A 139 -41.60 44.62 -2.07
N GLN A 140 -41.75 45.74 -2.79
CA GLN A 140 -41.01 46.00 -4.04
C GLN A 140 -39.49 45.99 -3.81
N ASN A 141 -39.02 46.62 -2.73
CA ASN A 141 -37.60 46.61 -2.40
C ASN A 141 -37.10 45.21 -2.03
N GLU A 142 -37.87 44.42 -1.29
CA GLU A 142 -37.49 43.04 -0.97
C GLU A 142 -37.50 42.14 -2.21
N MET A 143 -38.47 42.30 -3.12
CA MET A 143 -38.48 41.60 -4.41
C MET A 143 -37.27 41.96 -5.28
N ASN A 144 -36.98 43.26 -5.40
CA ASN A 144 -35.78 43.72 -6.12
C ASN A 144 -34.49 43.18 -5.49
N LYS A 145 -34.43 43.09 -4.16
CA LYS A 145 -33.30 42.45 -3.48
C LYS A 145 -33.24 40.98 -3.82
N ILE A 146 -34.33 40.23 -3.80
CA ILE A 146 -34.32 38.80 -4.16
C ILE A 146 -33.85 38.62 -5.61
N GLU A 147 -34.32 39.44 -6.54
CA GLU A 147 -33.89 39.43 -7.95
C GLU A 147 -32.41 39.80 -8.12
N GLN A 148 -31.90 40.73 -7.32
CA GLN A 148 -30.51 41.20 -7.39
C GLN A 148 -29.54 40.38 -6.52
N THR A 149 -30.04 39.64 -5.53
CA THR A 149 -29.22 38.79 -4.67
C THR A 149 -28.88 37.55 -5.45
N VAL A 150 -27.80 37.64 -6.24
CA VAL A 150 -27.09 36.46 -6.71
C VAL A 150 -26.79 35.64 -5.47
N ILE A 151 -27.41 34.46 -5.34
CA ILE A 151 -27.20 33.58 -4.19
C ILE A 151 -25.70 33.32 -4.09
N HIS A 152 -25.07 33.87 -3.04
CA HIS A 152 -23.64 33.80 -2.90
C HIS A 152 -23.28 32.48 -2.23
N MET A 153 -22.79 31.53 -3.04
CA MET A 153 -22.28 30.26 -2.55
C MET A 153 -20.77 30.34 -2.36
N ASN A 154 -20.32 30.00 -1.16
CA ASN A 154 -18.90 29.76 -0.89
C ASN A 154 -18.66 28.25 -1.01
N ILE A 155 -17.90 27.84 -2.02
CA ILE A 155 -17.55 26.44 -2.24
C ILE A 155 -16.06 26.29 -2.01
N ASP A 156 -15.69 25.63 -0.92
CA ASP A 156 -14.30 25.28 -0.65
C ASP A 156 -13.88 24.04 -1.47
N PRO A 157 -12.60 23.97 -1.91
CA PRO A 157 -12.12 22.83 -2.67
C PRO A 157 -12.05 21.56 -1.81
N LEU A 158 -12.40 20.42 -2.42
CA LEU A 158 -12.24 19.11 -1.78
C LEU A 158 -10.75 18.78 -1.60
N VAL A 159 -10.31 18.62 -0.35
CA VAL A 159 -8.92 18.27 -0.02
C VAL A 159 -8.80 16.78 0.25
N ILE A 160 -8.14 16.06 -0.66
CA ILE A 160 -7.82 14.64 -0.47
C ILE A 160 -6.50 14.51 0.28
N ASN A 161 -6.54 13.92 1.47
CA ASN A 161 -5.33 13.66 2.26
C ASN A 161 -4.48 12.57 1.57
N LYS A 162 -3.19 12.83 1.36
CA LYS A 162 -2.24 11.85 0.80
C LYS A 162 -2.10 10.58 1.66
N ASN A 163 -2.50 10.63 2.92
CA ASN A 163 -2.51 9.48 3.82
C ASN A 163 -3.76 8.59 3.73
N SER A 164 -4.74 8.94 2.90
CA SER A 164 -5.99 8.17 2.75
C SER A 164 -5.78 6.77 2.19
N ILE A 165 -4.67 6.56 1.45
CA ILE A 165 -4.27 5.27 0.89
C ILE A 165 -2.81 5.03 1.25
N ARG A 166 -2.51 3.87 1.85
CA ARG A 166 -1.15 3.46 2.20
C ARG A 166 -0.87 2.07 1.66
N ILE A 167 0.24 1.94 0.93
CA ILE A 167 0.77 0.65 0.48
C ILE A 167 1.89 0.33 1.46
N ASN A 168 1.60 -0.59 2.39
CA ASN A 168 2.56 -1.02 3.40
C ASN A 168 2.84 -2.52 3.24
N GLU A 169 4.09 -2.90 3.47
CA GLU A 169 4.44 -4.29 3.67
C GLU A 169 3.93 -4.75 5.04
N LYS A 170 3.31 -5.94 5.08
CA LYS A 170 2.60 -6.39 6.29
C LYS A 170 3.52 -6.94 7.37
N ASN A 171 4.80 -7.21 7.07
CA ASN A 171 5.81 -7.73 7.99
C ASN A 171 7.22 -7.31 7.54
N SER A 172 7.87 -6.43 8.29
CA SER A 172 9.20 -5.87 8.00
C SER A 172 10.36 -6.75 8.50
N ASN A 173 10.30 -8.06 8.30
CA ASN A 173 11.49 -8.90 8.34
C ASN A 173 11.92 -9.14 6.89
N GLU A 174 12.40 -8.09 6.24
CA GLU A 174 12.91 -8.14 4.87
C GLU A 174 14.13 -9.08 4.84
N PHE A 175 13.91 -10.32 4.38
CA PHE A 175 14.98 -11.27 4.13
C PHE A 175 15.44 -11.12 2.69
N TYR A 176 16.65 -10.58 2.51
CA TYR A 176 17.28 -10.54 1.20
C TYR A 176 18.27 -11.69 1.05
N LEU A 177 18.27 -12.35 -0.11
CA LEU A 177 19.26 -13.39 -0.42
C LEU A 177 20.71 -12.87 -0.32
N SER A 178 20.93 -11.56 -0.54
CA SER A 178 22.22 -10.89 -0.37
C SER A 178 22.70 -10.80 1.09
N THR A 179 21.84 -11.07 2.08
CA THR A 179 22.23 -11.13 3.50
C THR A 179 22.79 -12.49 3.91
N LEU A 180 22.67 -13.51 3.05
CA LEU A 180 23.31 -14.80 3.30
C LEU A 180 24.83 -14.65 3.26
N SER A 181 25.51 -15.20 4.25
CA SER A 181 26.97 -15.26 4.23
C SER A 181 27.41 -16.06 3.02
N PRO A 182 28.29 -15.52 2.16
CA PRO A 182 28.76 -16.25 0.99
C PRO A 182 29.52 -17.49 1.47
N ALA A 183 29.29 -18.62 0.80
CA ALA A 183 29.95 -19.89 1.12
C ALA A 183 31.49 -19.83 0.98
N CYS A 184 32.00 -18.84 0.24
CA CYS A 184 33.41 -18.52 0.15
C CYS A 184 33.61 -17.00 0.01
N LYS A 185 34.73 -16.49 0.54
CA LYS A 185 35.17 -15.11 0.31
C LYS A 185 35.96 -15.07 -0.99
N THR A 186 35.45 -14.33 -1.96
CA THR A 186 36.10 -14.14 -3.27
C THR A 186 37.12 -13.01 -3.19
N ILE A 187 38.38 -13.33 -3.48
CA ILE A 187 39.50 -12.39 -3.53
C ILE A 187 39.82 -12.12 -5.01
N VAL A 188 39.67 -10.86 -5.42
CA VAL A 188 40.02 -10.39 -6.77
C VAL A 188 41.54 -10.38 -6.93
N ARG A 189 42.05 -11.05 -7.97
CA ARG A 189 43.49 -11.20 -8.19
C ARG A 189 44.08 -10.02 -8.96
N SER A 190 45.31 -9.64 -8.62
CA SER A 190 46.19 -8.87 -9.51
C SER A 190 46.75 -9.79 -10.61
N ASN A 191 46.78 -9.33 -11.86
CA ASN A 191 47.27 -10.10 -13.01
C ASN A 191 48.68 -10.68 -12.74
N GLY A 192 48.84 -12.02 -12.88
CA GLY A 192 50.15 -12.69 -12.84
C GLY A 192 50.35 -13.78 -11.76
N SER A 193 49.33 -14.13 -10.99
CA SER A 193 49.46 -15.16 -9.94
C SER A 193 49.14 -16.57 -10.47
N ASN A 194 49.98 -17.57 -10.14
CA ASN A 194 49.85 -18.95 -10.64
C ASN A 194 48.67 -19.72 -9.99
N ARG A 195 48.14 -20.76 -10.66
CA ARG A 195 47.11 -21.64 -10.09
C ARG A 195 47.67 -22.33 -8.84
N ALA A 196 47.10 -22.05 -7.67
CA ALA A 196 47.50 -22.69 -6.42
C ALA A 196 46.26 -23.08 -5.62
N ILE A 197 46.29 -24.28 -5.05
CA ILE A 197 45.39 -24.73 -3.99
C ILE A 197 46.26 -24.83 -2.75
N THR A 198 45.92 -24.10 -1.70
CA THR A 198 46.67 -24.10 -0.44
C THR A 198 45.70 -24.07 0.72
N SER A 199 46.02 -24.77 1.80
CA SER A 199 45.21 -24.83 3.01
C SER A 199 46.05 -24.44 4.22
N SER A 200 45.39 -23.85 5.20
CA SER A 200 45.86 -23.73 6.58
C SER A 200 44.96 -24.59 7.48
N ASP A 201 45.28 -24.68 8.78
CA ASP A 201 44.48 -25.45 9.74
C ASP A 201 43.01 -24.99 9.86
N LYS A 202 42.68 -23.78 9.33
CA LYS A 202 41.35 -23.17 9.43
C LYS A 202 40.75 -22.70 8.13
N TYR A 203 41.48 -22.72 7.02
CA TYR A 203 41.00 -22.12 5.78
C TYR A 203 41.53 -22.87 4.56
N LEU A 204 40.68 -23.07 3.55
CA LEU A 204 41.06 -23.56 2.23
C LEU A 204 41.01 -22.44 1.21
N LEU A 205 42.13 -22.20 0.53
CA LEU A 205 42.26 -21.24 -0.54
C LEU A 205 42.43 -21.99 -1.86
N PHE A 206 41.48 -21.82 -2.78
CA PHE A 206 41.54 -22.48 -4.08
C PHE A 206 41.27 -21.49 -5.22
N HIS A 207 41.74 -21.86 -6.40
CA HIS A 207 41.67 -21.02 -7.59
C HIS A 207 40.41 -21.35 -8.41
N ASP A 208 39.51 -20.37 -8.55
CA ASP A 208 38.34 -20.43 -9.43
C ASP A 208 38.39 -19.24 -10.41
N ALA A 209 38.85 -19.49 -11.63
CA ALA A 209 39.24 -18.42 -12.57
C ALA A 209 38.09 -17.43 -12.83
N PRO A 210 38.30 -16.10 -12.72
CA PRO A 210 39.56 -15.36 -12.52
C PRO A 210 39.94 -15.09 -11.05
N ASN A 211 39.15 -15.60 -10.10
CA ASN A 211 39.21 -15.26 -8.69
C ASN A 211 39.99 -16.29 -7.86
N LEU A 212 40.24 -15.92 -6.61
CA LEU A 212 40.76 -16.80 -5.58
C LEU A 212 39.68 -16.91 -4.49
N CYS A 213 39.24 -18.11 -4.14
CA CYS A 213 38.16 -18.34 -3.20
C CYS A 213 38.73 -18.85 -1.87
N LEU A 214 38.40 -18.17 -0.77
CA LEU A 214 38.74 -18.57 0.59
C LEU A 214 37.50 -19.16 1.26
N VAL A 215 37.60 -20.41 1.70
CA VAL A 215 36.57 -21.10 2.49
C VAL A 215 37.08 -21.21 3.92
N ASP A 216 36.24 -20.78 4.86
CA ASP A 216 36.45 -20.92 6.31
C ASP A 216 36.02 -22.33 6.78
#